data_AF-A0A9E1UX78-F1
#
_entry.id   AF-A0A9E1UX78-F1
#
_cell.length_a   1.000
_cell.length_b   1.000
_cell.length_c   1.000
_cell.angle_alpha   90.00
_cell.angle_beta   90.00
_cell.angle_gamma   90.00
#
_symmetry.space_group_name_H-M   'P 1'
#
loop_
_entity.id
_entity.type
_entity.pdbx_description
1 polymer ?
#
loop_
_entity_poly.entity_id
_entity_poly.type
_entity_poly.pdbx_seq_one_letter_code
_entity_poly.pdbx_strand_id
1 'polypeptide(L)'
;MERMTAHPLDFAQPGVDRAYYEFTERPLSDSAWSLQTGPDGRVYAAACCEHMGGETVTVTRYNAATDALDYLFDMDRVTGDLRDSGRATQCKIHYSFAPDPGTGILYAATHL
;
A
#
# COMPACT_ATOMS: atom_id res chain seq x y z
N MET A 1 7.25 -9.49 -26.99
CA MET A 1 6.67 -9.11 -25.70
C MET A 1 7.04 -10.20 -24.73
N GLU A 2 8.16 -10.04 -24.03
CA GLU A 2 8.72 -11.05 -23.14
C GLU A 2 8.05 -10.88 -21.77
N ARG A 3 7.37 -11.93 -21.29
CA ARG A 3 6.83 -11.95 -19.91
C ARG A 3 8.02 -12.12 -18.97
N MET A 4 8.39 -11.04 -18.28
CA MET A 4 9.35 -11.12 -17.19
C MET A 4 8.70 -11.88 -16.03
N THR A 5 9.03 -13.15 -15.89
CA THR A 5 8.68 -13.94 -14.70
C THR A 5 9.47 -13.38 -13.52
N ALA A 6 8.78 -12.92 -12.47
CA ALA A 6 9.43 -12.53 -11.23
C ALA A 6 10.25 -13.71 -10.70
N HIS A 7 11.58 -13.56 -10.69
CA HIS A 7 12.45 -14.48 -9.99
C HIS A 7 12.22 -14.27 -8.48
N PRO A 8 12.00 -15.33 -7.68
CA PRO A 8 11.89 -15.18 -6.24
C PRO A 8 13.22 -14.63 -5.71
N LEU A 9 13.18 -13.40 -5.21
CA LEU A 9 14.32 -12.78 -4.54
C LEU A 9 14.51 -13.51 -3.20
N ASP A 10 15.52 -14.37 -3.12
CA ASP A 10 15.89 -15.08 -1.91
C ASP A 10 16.59 -14.13 -0.94
N PHE A 11 15.79 -13.43 -0.13
CA PHE A 11 16.27 -12.51 0.90
C PHE A 11 16.61 -13.20 2.23
N ALA A 12 16.62 -14.52 2.32
CA ALA A 12 16.63 -15.24 3.60
C ALA A 12 17.86 -14.90 4.47
N GLN A 13 17.63 -14.25 5.62
CA GLN A 13 18.52 -14.41 6.77
C GLN A 13 18.03 -15.60 7.59
N PRO A 14 18.91 -16.51 8.04
CA PRO A 14 18.50 -17.68 8.81
C PRO A 14 17.72 -17.30 10.09
N GLY A 15 16.61 -17.99 10.35
CA GLY A 15 15.90 -17.93 11.64
C GLY A 15 14.80 -16.85 11.78
N VAL A 16 14.39 -16.19 10.69
CA VAL A 16 13.22 -15.29 10.69
C VAL A 16 12.17 -15.84 9.73
N ASP A 17 10.99 -16.18 10.25
CA ASP A 17 9.83 -16.49 9.41
C ASP A 17 9.42 -15.24 8.64
N ARG A 18 9.33 -15.37 7.31
CA ARG A 18 9.00 -14.28 6.39
C ARG A 18 7.97 -14.77 5.41
N ALA A 19 6.96 -13.94 5.18
CA ALA A 19 5.97 -14.16 4.13
C ALA A 19 5.98 -12.96 3.17
N TYR A 20 5.73 -13.23 1.91
CA TYR A 20 5.54 -12.21 0.87
C TYR A 20 4.06 -12.15 0.52
N TYR A 21 3.50 -10.94 0.56
CA TYR A 21 2.12 -10.68 0.19
C TYR A 21 2.09 -9.74 -1.01
N GLU A 22 1.77 -10.29 -2.17
CA GLU A 22 1.62 -9.51 -3.41
C GLU A 22 0.35 -8.65 -3.35
N PHE A 23 0.38 -7.48 -3.98
CA PHE A 23 -0.81 -6.64 -4.15
C PHE A 23 -1.71 -7.17 -5.30
N THR A 24 -2.28 -8.36 -5.15
CA THR A 24 -3.03 -9.05 -6.21
C THR A 24 -4.24 -8.28 -6.74
N GLU A 25 -4.92 -7.46 -5.92
CA GLU A 25 -6.03 -6.61 -6.41
C GLU A 25 -5.57 -5.23 -6.92
N ARG A 26 -4.28 -4.91 -6.80
CA ARG A 26 -3.66 -3.68 -7.32
C ARG A 26 -2.39 -4.04 -8.08
N PRO A 27 -2.50 -4.70 -9.26
CA PRO A 27 -1.35 -5.26 -9.96
C PRO A 27 -0.37 -4.23 -10.52
N LEU A 28 -0.77 -2.95 -10.56
CA LEU A 28 0.12 -1.85 -10.91
C LEU A 28 0.90 -1.32 -9.70
N SER A 29 0.51 -1.68 -8.48
CA SER A 29 1.25 -1.27 -7.29
C SER A 29 2.58 -2.01 -7.20
N ASP A 30 3.67 -1.24 -7.15
CA ASP A 30 5.06 -1.70 -7.14
C ASP A 30 5.83 -1.23 -5.89
N SER A 31 5.15 -0.51 -4.99
CA SER A 31 5.75 0.11 -3.82
C SER A 31 4.76 0.18 -2.65
N ALA A 32 5.31 0.33 -1.44
CA ALA A 32 4.55 0.61 -0.23
C ALA A 32 5.19 1.80 0.51
N TRP A 33 4.55 2.97 0.44
CA TRP A 33 5.13 4.23 0.96
C TRP A 33 4.97 4.43 2.46
N SER A 34 4.07 3.67 3.08
CA SER A 34 3.97 3.59 4.53
C SER A 34 3.55 2.19 4.94
N LEU A 35 4.16 1.72 6.02
CA LEU A 35 3.90 0.46 6.68
C LEU A 35 3.94 0.73 8.18
N GLN A 36 2.80 0.58 8.86
CA GLN A 36 2.65 0.87 10.28
C GLN A 36 1.68 -0.11 10.94
N THR A 37 1.88 -0.32 12.24
CA THR A 37 0.88 -0.98 13.06
C THR A 37 -0.15 0.07 13.50
N GLY A 38 -1.43 -0.19 13.27
CA GLY A 38 -2.52 0.64 13.75
C GLY A 38 -2.74 0.49 15.26
N PRO A 39 -3.51 1.40 15.89
CA PRO A 39 -3.89 1.28 17.30
C PRO A 39 -4.67 0.00 17.65
N ASP A 40 -5.25 -0.65 16.64
CA ASP A 40 -5.93 -1.95 16.75
C ASP A 40 -4.98 -3.15 16.69
N GLY A 41 -3.66 -2.91 16.65
CA GLY A 41 -2.63 -3.95 16.57
C GLY A 41 -2.49 -4.60 15.19
N ARG A 42 -3.19 -4.10 14.16
CA ARG A 42 -3.10 -4.65 12.80
C ARG A 42 -2.06 -3.92 11.97
N VAL A 43 -1.50 -4.59 10.96
CA VAL A 43 -0.51 -4.01 10.06
C VAL A 43 -1.19 -3.40 8.84
N TYR A 44 -0.91 -2.13 8.56
CA TYR A 44 -1.45 -1.37 7.45
C TYR A 44 -0.34 -0.97 6.49
N ALA A 45 -0.59 -1.09 5.18
CA ALA A 45 0.34 -0.68 4.13
C ALA A 45 -0.36 0.21 3.10
N ALA A 46 0.34 1.26 2.64
CA ALA A 46 -0.11 2.13 1.57
C ALA A 46 0.41 1.64 0.22
N ALA A 47 -0.35 0.78 -0.45
CA ALA A 47 0.01 0.22 -1.75
C ALA A 47 -0.03 1.32 -2.82
N CYS A 48 1.10 1.58 -3.46
CA CYS A 48 1.29 2.66 -4.42
C CYS A 48 1.91 2.15 -5.73
N CYS A 49 1.77 2.92 -6.79
CA CYS A 49 2.36 2.67 -8.10
C CYS A 49 3.33 3.81 -8.45
N GLU A 50 4.63 3.54 -8.45
CA GLU A 50 5.70 4.49 -8.78
C GLU A 50 6.01 4.55 -10.28
N HIS A 51 6.01 3.41 -10.95
CA HIS A 51 6.41 3.37 -12.37
C HIS A 51 5.36 3.97 -13.31
N MET A 52 4.08 3.94 -12.96
CA MET A 52 2.98 4.46 -13.79
C MET A 52 2.36 5.70 -13.14
N GLY A 53 2.13 6.73 -13.94
CA GLY A 53 1.43 7.93 -13.49
C GLY A 53 -0.08 7.84 -13.66
N GLY A 54 -0.82 8.70 -12.96
CA GLY A 54 -2.29 8.71 -13.02
C GLY A 54 -2.97 7.61 -12.18
N GLU A 55 -2.20 6.88 -11.37
CA GLU A 55 -2.70 5.87 -10.42
C GLU A 55 -2.99 6.47 -9.03
N THR A 56 -3.50 5.65 -8.11
CA THR A 56 -3.83 6.05 -6.73
C THR A 56 -3.05 5.22 -5.70
N VAL A 57 -3.20 5.58 -4.42
CA VAL A 57 -2.85 4.72 -3.29
C VAL A 57 -4.08 3.99 -2.78
N THR A 58 -3.89 2.70 -2.49
CA THR A 58 -4.87 1.90 -1.75
C THR A 58 -4.34 1.60 -0.36
N VAL A 59 -5.12 1.94 0.67
CA VAL A 59 -4.83 1.50 2.05
C VAL A 59 -5.19 0.02 2.14
N THR A 60 -4.18 -0.80 2.46
CA THR A 60 -4.31 -2.24 2.63
C THR A 60 -4.00 -2.63 4.07
N ARG A 61 -4.46 -3.81 4.47
CA ARG A 61 -4.24 -4.34 5.82
C ARG A 61 -4.00 -5.84 5.77
N TYR A 62 -3.01 -6.33 6.51
CA TYR A 62 -2.85 -7.77 6.67
C TYR A 62 -3.96 -8.36 7.55
N ASN A 63 -4.58 -9.43 7.06
CA ASN A 63 -5.63 -10.18 7.73
C ASN A 63 -5.13 -11.57 8.11
N ALA A 64 -4.76 -11.74 9.38
CA ALA A 64 -4.23 -13.00 9.90
C ALA A 64 -5.25 -14.16 9.90
N ALA A 65 -6.56 -13.88 9.82
CA ALA A 65 -7.57 -14.94 9.78
C ALA A 65 -7.66 -15.61 8.40
N THR A 66 -7.34 -14.86 7.34
CA THR A 66 -7.41 -15.33 5.95
C THR A 66 -6.03 -15.46 5.30
N ASP A 67 -4.97 -15.09 6.01
CA ASP A 67 -3.59 -15.05 5.50
C ASP A 67 -3.48 -14.24 4.19
N ALA A 68 -4.12 -13.06 4.16
CA ALA A 68 -4.25 -12.25 2.94
C ALA A 68 -4.30 -10.74 3.25
N LEU A 69 -4.21 -9.93 2.20
CA LEU A 69 -4.41 -8.48 2.30
C LEU A 69 -5.88 -8.12 2.10
N ASP A 70 -6.45 -7.36 3.03
CA ASP A 70 -7.70 -6.64 2.83
C ASP A 70 -7.40 -5.31 2.14
N TYR A 71 -8.18 -4.94 1.11
CA TYR A 71 -8.09 -3.66 0.41
C TYR A 71 -9.20 -2.73 0.91
N LEU A 72 -8.84 -1.74 1.73
CA LEU A 72 -9.81 -0.99 2.52
C LEU A 72 -10.36 0.23 1.77
N PHE A 73 -9.46 1.10 1.31
CA PHE A 73 -9.84 2.40 0.73
C PHE A 73 -8.94 2.76 -0.44
N ASP A 74 -9.55 3.21 -1.53
CA ASP A 74 -8.83 3.89 -2.60
C ASP A 74 -8.82 5.38 -2.32
N MET A 75 -7.63 5.97 -2.28
CA MET A 75 -7.49 7.33 -1.78
C MET A 75 -8.02 8.39 -2.73
N ASP A 76 -8.02 8.13 -4.03
CA ASP A 76 -8.67 8.99 -5.02
C ASP A 76 -10.17 9.18 -4.76
N ARG A 77 -10.86 8.12 -4.31
CA ARG A 77 -12.28 8.17 -3.94
C ARG A 77 -12.51 8.87 -2.61
N VAL A 78 -11.62 8.63 -1.64
CA VAL A 78 -11.72 9.24 -0.31
C VAL A 78 -11.45 10.75 -0.37
N THR A 79 -10.47 11.19 -1.18
CA THR A 79 -10.13 12.61 -1.31
C THR A 79 -10.99 13.34 -2.35
N GLY A 80 -11.57 12.62 -3.32
CA GLY A 80 -12.26 13.20 -4.47
C GLY A 80 -11.32 13.64 -5.59
N ASP A 81 -10.01 13.51 -5.42
CA ASP A 81 -9.01 13.73 -6.47
C ASP A 81 -8.85 12.43 -7.28
N LEU A 82 -9.76 12.26 -8.24
CA LEU A 82 -9.85 11.04 -9.05
C LEU A 82 -8.55 10.74 -9.82
N ARG A 83 -8.21 9.46 -9.85
CA ARG A 83 -7.14 8.92 -10.71
C ARG A 83 -7.46 9.22 -12.18
N ASP A 84 -6.41 9.34 -13.00
CA ASP A 84 -6.53 9.71 -14.43
C ASP A 84 -7.34 11.00 -14.71
N SER A 85 -7.33 11.97 -13.79
CA SER A 85 -8.04 13.26 -13.96
C SER A 85 -7.38 14.25 -14.93
N GLY A 86 -6.28 13.86 -15.58
CA GLY A 86 -5.49 14.74 -16.46
C GLY A 86 -4.62 15.78 -15.74
N ARG A 87 -4.66 15.83 -14.40
CA ARG A 87 -3.65 16.53 -13.58
C ARG A 87 -2.33 15.76 -13.65
N ALA A 88 -1.19 16.46 -13.49
CA ALA A 88 0.14 15.94 -13.82
C ALA A 88 0.38 14.52 -13.29
N THR A 89 0.86 13.64 -14.17
CA THR A 89 0.94 12.18 -13.97
C THR A 89 1.88 11.73 -12.84
N GLN A 90 2.77 12.62 -12.38
CA GLN A 90 3.72 12.40 -11.28
C GLN A 90 3.32 13.14 -9.99
N CYS A 91 2.13 13.75 -9.95
CA CYS A 91 1.56 14.25 -8.71
C CYS A 91 0.91 13.08 -7.96
N LYS A 92 1.67 12.43 -7.08
CA LYS A 92 1.27 11.15 -6.48
C LYS A 92 0.96 11.34 -5.02
N ILE A 93 -0.20 10.79 -4.64
CA ILE A 93 -0.65 10.59 -3.26
C ILE A 93 0.45 9.81 -2.53
N HIS A 94 1.39 10.45 -1.83
CA HIS A 94 2.24 9.73 -0.88
C HIS A 94 1.54 9.68 0.46
N TYR A 95 1.37 8.48 1.00
CA TYR A 95 0.65 8.28 2.23
C TYR A 95 1.62 8.05 3.37
N SER A 96 1.46 8.77 4.48
CA SER A 96 2.16 8.51 5.73
C SER A 96 1.18 8.21 6.84
N PHE A 97 1.38 7.10 7.53
CA PHE A 97 0.62 6.72 8.70
C PHE A 97 1.29 7.23 9.99
N ALA A 98 0.49 7.80 10.88
CA ALA A 98 0.90 8.16 12.24
C ALA A 98 -0.12 7.60 13.23
N PRO A 99 0.16 6.45 13.87
CA PRO A 99 -0.73 5.90 14.89
C PRO A 99 -0.67 6.75 16.16
N ASP A 100 -1.83 7.01 16.76
CA ASP A 100 -1.97 7.53 18.11
C ASP A 100 -2.66 6.47 19.00
N PRO A 101 -1.86 5.67 19.73
CA PRO A 101 -2.40 4.65 20.64
C PRO A 101 -3.23 5.22 21.79
N GLY A 102 -3.00 6.48 22.18
CA GLY A 102 -3.72 7.12 23.29
C GLY A 102 -5.16 7.44 22.93
N THR A 103 -5.42 7.76 21.66
CA THR A 103 -6.77 8.08 21.16
C THR A 103 -7.38 6.96 20.32
N GLY A 104 -6.60 5.98 19.89
CA GLY A 104 -7.06 4.90 19.02
C GLY A 104 -7.18 5.31 17.55
N ILE A 105 -6.60 6.44 17.15
CA ILE A 105 -6.71 6.99 15.79
C ILE A 105 -5.46 6.65 14.98
N LEU A 106 -5.64 6.19 13.75
CA LEU A 106 -4.57 6.12 12.75
C LEU A 106 -4.68 7.35 11.84
N TYR A 107 -3.82 8.34 12.06
CA TYR A 107 -3.77 9.51 11.18
C TYR A 107 -3.08 9.13 9.87
N ALA A 108 -3.57 9.74 8.80
CA ALA A 108 -3.04 9.52 7.47
C ALA A 108 -2.96 10.85 6.73
N ALA A 109 -1.78 11.17 6.20
CA ALA A 109 -1.56 12.37 5.41
C ALA A 109 -1.22 12.00 3.97
N THR A 110 -1.72 12.81 3.03
CA THR A 110 -1.37 12.71 1.63
C THR A 110 -0.98 14.05 1.05
N HIS A 111 -0.14 14.02 0.03
CA HIS A 111 0.11 15.16 -0.85
C HIS A 111 0.13 14.71 -2.31
N LEU A 112 0.02 15.65 -3.24
CA LEU A 112 0.29 15.46 -4.66
C LEU A 112 1.78 15.71 -4.94
#